data_AF-A0A2U1MGU5-F1
#
_entry.id   AF-A0A2U1MGU5-F1
#
_cell.length_a   1.000
_cell.length_b   1.000
_cell.length_c   1.000
_cell.angle_alpha   90.00
_cell.angle_beta   90.00
_cell.angle_gamma   90.00
#
_symmetry.space_group_name_H-M   'P 1'
#
loop_
_entity.id
_entity.type
_entity.pdbx_description
1 polymer ?
#
loop_
_entity_poly.entity_id
_entity_poly.type
_entity_poly.pdbx_seq_one_letter_code
_entity_poly.pdbx_strand_id
1 'polypeptide(L)'
;MEERLAYTSKEQDMVVLHHEVVIDFPKGRPTENHEATLLEVGRTHNGKDISAMALTVGIPVAIGALLLLAKKTTSTGVLRPIDAENGLHERMRPWISKKITEFFGEEETTLVDYIVSSTQEHVTANEILERLQSILDDEAEMFVLKMWRMLIFEVKKVETGHAGRAKA
;
A
#
# COMPACT_ATOMS: atom_id res chain seq x y z
N MET A 1 11.87 0.61 43.33
CA MET A 1 10.70 0.98 42.50
C MET A 1 10.18 -0.25 41.76
N GLU A 2 11.05 -1.00 41.08
CA GLU A 2 10.72 -2.26 40.39
C GLU A 2 10.02 -3.30 41.29
N GLU A 3 10.51 -3.53 42.51
CA GLU A 3 9.92 -4.53 43.43
C GLU A 3 8.50 -4.18 43.90
N ARG A 4 8.07 -2.92 43.79
CA ARG A 4 6.77 -2.44 44.29
C ARG A 4 5.76 -2.11 43.19
N LEU A 5 6.19 -2.03 41.94
CA LEU A 5 5.37 -1.64 40.79
C LEU A 5 5.40 -2.69 39.66
N ALA A 6 5.77 -3.93 39.98
CA ALA A 6 5.71 -5.04 39.05
C ALA A 6 4.30 -5.62 38.98
N TYR A 7 3.91 -6.09 37.79
CA TYR A 7 2.67 -6.83 37.60
C TYR A 7 2.66 -8.11 38.43
N THR A 8 1.52 -8.37 39.07
CA THR A 8 1.21 -9.64 39.73
C THR A 8 0.53 -10.60 38.75
N SER A 9 0.46 -11.89 39.10
CA SER A 9 -0.07 -12.96 38.22
C SER A 9 -1.57 -12.87 37.90
N LYS A 10 -2.29 -11.88 38.43
CA LYS A 10 -3.72 -11.65 38.16
C LYS A 10 -4.00 -10.29 37.52
N GLU A 11 -2.97 -9.48 37.33
CA GLU A 11 -3.10 -8.16 36.72
C GLU A 11 -2.90 -8.25 35.21
N GLN A 12 -3.59 -7.37 34.49
CA GLN A 12 -3.49 -7.26 33.05
C GLN A 12 -2.87 -5.91 32.70
N ASP A 13 -2.03 -5.90 31.68
CA ASP A 13 -1.55 -4.67 31.05
C ASP A 13 -2.51 -4.23 29.94
N MET A 14 -2.35 -2.99 29.52
CA MET A 14 -3.12 -2.40 28.44
C MET A 14 -2.21 -1.49 27.62
N VAL A 15 -2.34 -1.58 26.30
CA VAL A 15 -1.69 -0.71 25.33
C VAL A 15 -2.77 0.08 24.61
N VAL A 16 -2.62 1.41 24.61
CA VAL A 16 -3.49 2.33 23.88
C VAL A 16 -2.62 3.15 22.95
N LEU A 17 -2.98 3.18 21.67
CA LEU A 17 -2.42 4.07 20.67
C LEU A 17 -3.59 4.77 19.97
N HIS A 18 -3.54 6.09 19.91
CA HIS A 18 -4.57 6.90 19.27
C HIS A 18 -3.90 7.94 18.38
N HIS A 19 -4.27 7.94 17.11
CA HIS A 19 -3.93 8.99 16.16
C HIS A 19 -5.21 9.70 15.75
N GLU A 20 -5.14 11.02 15.73
CA GLU A 20 -6.14 11.90 15.13
C GLU A 20 -5.42 12.70 14.03
N VAL A 21 -5.98 12.69 12.82
CA VAL A 21 -5.38 13.32 11.64
C VAL A 21 -6.44 14.18 10.98
N VAL A 22 -6.24 15.50 11.09
CA VAL A 22 -7.09 16.50 10.43
C VAL A 22 -6.43 16.91 9.12
N ILE A 23 -7.18 16.80 8.02
CA ILE A 23 -6.72 17.07 6.66
C ILE A 23 -7.44 18.30 6.12
N ASP A 24 -6.67 19.35 5.88
CA ASP A 24 -7.13 20.56 5.19
C ASP A 24 -6.76 20.50 3.71
N PHE A 25 -7.78 20.59 2.86
CA PHE A 25 -7.60 20.54 1.41
C PHE A 25 -7.60 21.94 0.80
N PRO A 26 -6.69 22.23 -0.15
CA PRO A 26 -6.78 23.45 -0.95
C PRO A 26 -8.03 23.41 -1.84
N LYS A 27 -8.64 24.57 -2.09
CA LYS A 27 -9.83 24.81 -2.96
C LYS A 27 -11.22 24.47 -2.38
N GLY A 28 -11.44 24.69 -1.08
CA GLY A 28 -12.80 24.73 -0.52
C GLY A 28 -13.47 23.36 -0.32
N ARG A 29 -12.72 22.26 -0.48
CA ARG A 29 -13.12 20.95 0.02
C ARG A 29 -13.18 21.01 1.57
N PRO A 30 -14.21 20.46 2.21
CA PRO A 30 -14.32 20.46 3.67
C PRO A 30 -13.13 19.74 4.30
N THR A 31 -12.70 20.24 5.45
CA THR A 31 -11.72 19.59 6.31
C THR A 31 -12.23 18.19 6.67
N GLU A 32 -11.34 17.20 6.57
CA GLU A 32 -11.63 15.82 6.96
C GLU A 32 -10.91 15.49 8.26
N ASN A 33 -11.58 14.75 9.16
CA ASN A 33 -10.95 14.22 10.35
C ASN A 33 -10.91 12.69 10.26
N HIS A 34 -9.73 12.12 10.48
CA HIS A 34 -9.47 10.69 10.45
C HIS A 34 -8.91 10.27 11.82
N GLU A 35 -9.59 9.32 12.47
CA GLU A 35 -9.18 8.78 13.76
C GLU A 35 -8.76 7.31 13.60
N ALA A 36 -7.66 6.93 14.24
CA ALA A 36 -7.19 5.55 14.30
C ALA A 36 -6.83 5.19 15.74
N THR A 37 -7.61 4.28 16.33
CA THR A 37 -7.40 3.83 17.72
C THR A 37 -7.07 2.34 17.75
N LEU A 38 -5.98 2.00 18.41
CA LEU A 38 -5.61 0.65 18.80
C LEU A 38 -5.68 0.54 20.32
N LEU A 39 -6.53 -0.37 20.81
CA LEU A 39 -6.68 -0.71 22.21
C LEU A 39 -6.47 -2.22 22.35
N GLU A 40 -5.44 -2.61 23.09
CA GLU A 40 -5.16 -4.02 23.36
C GLU A 40 -4.95 -4.24 24.87
N VAL A 41 -5.51 -5.32 25.41
CA VAL A 41 -5.41 -5.71 26.82
C VAL A 41 -4.79 -7.10 26.90
N GLY A 42 -3.89 -7.32 27.86
CA GLY A 42 -3.20 -8.60 28.02
C GLY A 42 -4.18 -9.77 28.15
N ARG A 43 -3.89 -10.89 27.49
CA ARG A 43 -4.80 -12.04 27.40
C ARG A 43 -4.13 -13.31 27.90
N THR A 44 -4.90 -14.17 28.54
CA THR A 44 -4.48 -15.52 28.91
C THR A 44 -4.79 -16.50 27.78
N HIS A 45 -3.78 -17.20 27.27
CA HIS A 45 -3.93 -18.24 26.25
C HIS A 45 -3.28 -19.54 26.72
N ASN A 46 -4.04 -20.65 26.73
CA ASN A 46 -3.58 -21.97 27.19
C ASN A 46 -2.92 -21.96 28.59
N GLY A 47 -3.46 -21.15 29.51
CA GLY A 47 -2.93 -21.00 30.87
C GLY A 47 -1.63 -20.21 30.96
N LYS A 48 -1.20 -19.55 29.87
CA LYS A 48 -0.09 -18.59 29.85
C LYS A 48 -0.62 -17.19 29.63
N ASP A 49 -0.20 -16.27 30.48
CA ASP A 49 -0.53 -14.86 30.34
C ASP A 49 0.40 -14.21 29.32
N ILE A 50 -0.19 -13.57 28.31
CA ILE A 50 0.53 -12.83 27.29
C ILE A 50 0.11 -11.37 27.42
N SER A 51 1.09 -10.51 27.67
CA SER A 51 0.85 -9.08 27.83
C SER A 51 0.44 -8.43 26.50
N ALA A 52 -0.37 -7.37 26.56
CA ALA A 52 -0.71 -6.54 25.41
C ALA A 52 0.56 -6.04 24.72
N MET A 53 1.57 -5.62 25.50
CA MET A 53 2.88 -5.22 24.99
C MET A 53 3.55 -6.34 24.17
N ALA A 54 3.53 -7.58 24.66
CA ALA A 54 4.14 -8.71 23.95
C ALA A 54 3.43 -9.00 22.62
N LEU A 55 2.11 -8.84 22.57
CA LEU A 55 1.32 -8.99 21.35
C LEU A 55 1.62 -7.87 20.35
N THR A 56 1.52 -6.61 20.79
CA THR A 56 1.68 -5.44 19.90
C THR A 56 3.10 -5.27 19.38
N VAL A 57 4.12 -5.79 20.08
CA VAL A 57 5.51 -5.77 19.62
C VAL A 57 5.86 -7.05 18.85
N GLY A 58 5.49 -8.22 19.37
CA GLY A 58 5.92 -9.50 18.83
C GLY A 58 5.26 -9.87 17.51
N ILE A 59 3.96 -9.56 17.35
CA ILE A 59 3.22 -9.90 16.12
C ILE A 59 3.77 -9.15 14.90
N PRO A 60 3.98 -7.82 14.92
CA PRO A 60 4.58 -7.12 13.79
C PRO A 60 5.96 -7.65 13.41
N VAL A 61 6.79 -8.03 14.39
CA VAL A 61 8.11 -8.64 14.14
C VAL A 61 7.97 -10.00 13.44
N ALA A 62 7.06 -10.86 13.90
CA ALA A 62 6.80 -12.15 13.27
C ALA A 62 6.29 -12.00 11.83
N ILE A 63 5.37 -11.06 11.60
CA ILE A 63 4.87 -10.75 10.25
C ILE A 63 6.01 -10.25 9.36
N GLY A 64 6.84 -9.32 9.83
CA GLY A 64 8.00 -8.81 9.09
C GLY A 64 8.98 -9.93 8.71
N ALA A 65 9.30 -10.83 9.64
CA ALA A 65 10.14 -12.00 9.38
C ALA A 65 9.53 -12.92 8.31
N LEU A 66 8.22 -13.17 8.36
CA LEU A 66 7.52 -13.96 7.35
C LEU A 66 7.53 -13.29 5.96
N LEU A 67 7.38 -11.96 5.89
CA LEU A 67 7.43 -11.22 4.63
C LEU A 67 8.83 -11.29 3.98
N LEU A 68 9.89 -11.20 4.80
CA LEU A 68 11.28 -11.36 4.36
C LEU A 68 11.53 -12.78 3.85
N LEU A 69 11.12 -13.81 4.61
CA LEU A 69 11.30 -15.22 4.22
C LEU A 69 10.51 -15.58 2.96
N ALA A 70 9.31 -15.03 2.80
CA ALA A 70 8.48 -15.21 1.62
C ALA A 70 8.99 -14.43 0.39
N LYS A 71 10.09 -13.67 0.52
CA LYS A 71 10.64 -12.79 -0.52
C LYS A 71 9.59 -11.82 -1.10
N LYS A 72 8.68 -11.33 -0.25
CA LYS A 72 7.66 -10.35 -0.65
C LYS A 72 8.19 -8.92 -0.65
N THR A 73 9.20 -8.63 0.16
CA THR A 73 9.95 -7.38 0.18
C THR A 73 11.15 -7.52 -0.76
N THR A 74 11.19 -6.76 -1.86
CA THR A 74 12.24 -6.84 -2.88
C THR A 74 13.38 -5.85 -2.64
N SER A 75 13.13 -4.81 -1.85
CA SER A 75 14.09 -3.78 -1.46
C SER A 75 15.21 -4.39 -0.58
N THR A 76 16.43 -3.90 -0.75
CA THR A 76 17.60 -4.31 0.05
C THR A 76 18.15 -3.13 0.83
N GLY A 77 18.81 -3.39 1.95
CA GLY A 77 19.37 -2.36 2.83
C GLY A 77 18.62 -2.24 4.17
N VAL A 78 18.70 -1.07 4.80
CA VAL A 78 18.04 -0.80 6.08
C VAL A 78 16.65 -0.24 5.83
N LEU A 79 15.65 -1.11 5.92
CA LEU A 79 14.26 -0.78 5.61
C LEU A 79 13.49 -0.35 6.86
N ARG A 80 12.56 0.59 6.69
CA ARG A 80 11.59 1.00 7.71
C ARG A 80 10.17 0.81 7.14
N PRO A 81 9.17 0.53 7.98
CA PRO A 81 7.78 0.34 7.54
C PRO A 81 7.09 1.68 7.23
N ILE A 82 7.70 2.47 6.34
CA ILE A 82 7.20 3.77 5.86
C ILE A 82 6.95 3.76 4.34
N ASP A 83 7.62 2.86 3.63
CA ASP A 83 7.52 2.76 2.18
C ASP A 83 6.33 1.87 1.82
N ALA A 84 5.39 2.41 1.04
CA ALA A 84 4.32 1.64 0.44
C ALA A 84 4.90 0.80 -0.71
N GLU A 85 5.39 -0.40 -0.40
CA GLU A 85 5.96 -1.38 -1.36
C GLU A 85 4.92 -2.00 -2.32
N ASN A 86 3.84 -1.29 -2.66
CA ASN A 86 2.80 -1.86 -3.51
C ASN A 86 3.29 -2.03 -4.96
N GLY A 87 4.41 -1.39 -5.35
CA GLY A 87 5.10 -1.59 -6.64
C GLY A 87 4.19 -1.50 -7.87
N LEU A 88 3.01 -0.90 -7.72
CA LEU A 88 1.92 -0.98 -8.70
C LEU A 88 2.36 -0.36 -10.02
N HIS A 89 3.12 0.73 -9.93
CA HIS A 89 3.74 1.42 -11.04
C HIS A 89 4.75 0.52 -11.79
N GLU A 90 5.61 -0.24 -11.08
CA GLU A 90 6.55 -1.17 -11.72
C GLU A 90 5.82 -2.32 -12.43
N ARG A 91 4.70 -2.81 -11.87
CA ARG A 91 3.90 -3.88 -12.49
C ARG A 91 3.10 -3.42 -13.69
N MET A 92 2.70 -2.15 -13.69
CA MET A 92 1.98 -1.55 -14.81
C MET A 92 2.87 -1.18 -15.99
N ARG A 93 4.14 -0.84 -15.73
CA ARG A 93 5.08 -0.39 -16.77
C ARG A 93 5.17 -1.34 -17.98
N PRO A 94 5.30 -2.68 -17.83
CA PRO A 94 5.31 -3.60 -18.96
C PRO A 94 4.01 -3.62 -19.77
N TRP A 95 2.86 -3.47 -19.09
CA TRP A 95 1.56 -3.42 -19.76
C TRP A 95 1.37 -2.12 -20.53
N ILE A 96 1.78 -0.99 -19.94
CA ILE A 96 1.72 0.34 -20.57
C ILE A 96 2.66 0.39 -21.78
N SER A 97 3.93 -0.03 -21.64
CA SER A 97 4.89 -0.08 -22.77
C SER A 97 4.33 -0.90 -23.94
N LYS A 98 3.83 -2.11 -23.67
CA LYS A 98 3.20 -2.94 -24.70
C LYS A 98 2.03 -2.25 -25.38
N LYS A 99 1.18 -1.55 -24.61
CA LYS A 99 0.03 -0.84 -25.16
C LYS A 99 0.43 0.35 -26.03
N ILE A 100 1.40 1.15 -25.59
CA ILE A 100 1.91 2.29 -26.38
C ILE A 100 2.54 1.80 -27.69
N THR A 101 3.32 0.72 -27.66
CA THR A 101 3.87 0.12 -28.89
C THR A 101 2.79 -0.41 -29.83
N GLU A 102 1.67 -0.93 -29.31
CA GLU A 102 0.53 -1.35 -30.14
C GLU A 102 -0.17 -0.18 -30.83
N PHE A 103 -0.16 1.03 -30.23
CA PHE A 103 -0.78 2.22 -30.82
C PHE A 103 0.12 2.94 -31.82
N PHE A 104 1.39 3.18 -31.45
CA PHE A 104 2.31 3.98 -32.28
C PHE A 104 3.21 3.14 -33.18
N GLY A 105 3.24 1.81 -33.01
CA GLY A 105 4.17 0.92 -33.73
C GLY A 105 5.63 1.04 -33.28
N GLU A 106 5.94 2.00 -32.42
CA GLU A 106 7.25 2.24 -31.82
C GLU A 106 7.16 2.39 -30.29
N GLU A 107 8.28 2.13 -29.61
CA GLU A 107 8.34 2.26 -28.15
C GLU A 107 8.70 3.69 -27.75
N GLU A 108 7.68 4.49 -27.44
CA GLU A 108 7.87 5.84 -26.93
C GLU A 108 8.05 5.84 -25.40
N THR A 109 9.29 5.62 -24.97
CA THR A 109 9.65 5.50 -23.54
C THR A 109 9.29 6.72 -22.70
N THR A 110 9.32 7.92 -23.28
CA THR A 110 8.93 9.18 -22.63
C THR A 110 7.45 9.20 -22.26
N LEU A 111 6.59 8.73 -23.17
CA LEU A 111 5.14 8.65 -22.93
C LEU A 111 4.82 7.57 -21.89
N VAL A 112 5.53 6.44 -21.94
CA VAL A 112 5.40 5.38 -20.92
C VAL A 112 5.75 5.91 -19.53
N ASP A 113 6.88 6.62 -19.39
CA ASP A 113 7.31 7.17 -18.11
C ASP A 113 6.36 8.29 -17.62
N TYR A 114 5.78 9.08 -18.53
CA TYR A 114 4.75 10.06 -18.21
C TYR A 114 3.44 9.42 -17.70
N ILE A 115 2.97 8.34 -18.33
CA ILE A 115 1.77 7.62 -17.89
C ILE A 115 2.03 6.95 -16.53
N VAL A 116 3.18 6.31 -16.36
CA VAL A 116 3.56 5.67 -15.08
C VAL A 116 3.64 6.70 -13.95
N SER A 117 4.28 7.85 -14.17
CA SER A 117 4.31 8.93 -13.16
C SER A 117 2.92 9.52 -12.90
N SER A 118 2.07 9.66 -13.92
CA SER A 118 0.67 10.08 -13.73
C SER A 118 -0.10 9.09 -12.85
N THR A 119 0.17 7.78 -12.92
CA THR A 119 -0.46 6.81 -11.99
C THR A 119 0.04 6.95 -10.55
N GLN A 120 1.24 7.49 -10.32
CA GLN A 120 1.78 7.75 -8.98
C GLN A 120 1.15 9.00 -8.33
N GLU A 121 0.68 9.96 -9.12
CA GLU A 121 0.02 11.18 -8.64
C GLU A 121 -1.39 10.95 -8.07
N HIS A 122 -1.93 9.73 -8.12
CA HIS A 122 -3.29 9.39 -7.66
C HIS A 122 -4.40 10.29 -8.25
N VAL A 123 -4.22 10.70 -9.50
CA VAL A 123 -5.19 11.49 -10.27
C VAL A 123 -6.46 10.69 -10.59
N THR A 124 -7.57 11.41 -10.79
CA THR A 124 -8.86 10.81 -11.12
C THR A 124 -8.89 10.32 -12.58
N ALA A 125 -9.80 9.38 -12.89
CA ALA A 125 -9.94 8.82 -14.24
C ALA A 125 -10.22 9.90 -15.30
N ASN A 126 -11.02 10.91 -14.95
CA ASN A 126 -11.35 12.02 -15.85
C ASN A 126 -10.13 12.90 -16.12
N GLU A 127 -9.34 13.22 -15.10
CA GLU A 127 -8.13 14.04 -15.28
C GLU A 127 -7.08 13.33 -16.14
N ILE A 128 -6.91 12.01 -15.98
CA ILE A 128 -6.02 11.21 -16.83
C ILE A 128 -6.54 11.17 -18.27
N LEU A 129 -7.86 11.01 -18.46
CA LEU A 129 -8.48 11.04 -19.78
C LEU A 129 -8.17 12.35 -20.48
N GLU A 130 -8.41 13.49 -19.84
CA GLU A 130 -8.14 14.81 -20.43
C GLU A 130 -6.67 14.99 -20.81
N ARG A 131 -5.74 14.57 -19.94
CA ARG A 131 -4.29 14.63 -20.23
C ARG A 131 -3.93 13.78 -21.44
N LEU A 132 -4.42 12.55 -21.51
CA LEU A 132 -4.08 11.61 -22.57
C LEU A 132 -4.85 11.87 -23.87
N GLN A 133 -6.02 12.51 -23.81
CA GLN A 133 -6.79 12.93 -24.97
C GLN A 133 -5.97 13.86 -25.87
N SER A 134 -5.11 14.70 -25.30
CA SER A 134 -4.25 15.61 -26.07
C SER A 134 -3.11 14.92 -26.84
N ILE A 135 -2.85 13.63 -26.55
CA ILE A 135 -1.73 12.86 -27.11
C ILE A 135 -2.25 11.72 -27.98
N LEU A 136 -3.29 11.02 -27.51
CA LEU A 136 -3.87 9.82 -28.12
C LEU A 136 -5.20 10.08 -28.85
N ASP A 137 -5.69 11.32 -28.86
CA ASP A 137 -6.96 11.74 -29.46
C ASP A 137 -8.11 10.75 -29.12
N ASP A 138 -8.82 10.24 -30.14
CA ASP A 138 -9.98 9.36 -29.99
C ASP A 138 -9.67 7.99 -29.36
N GLU A 139 -8.40 7.60 -29.29
CA GLU A 139 -7.98 6.31 -28.71
C GLU A 139 -7.76 6.38 -27.19
N ALA A 140 -7.68 7.59 -26.62
CA ALA A 140 -7.42 7.83 -25.21
C ALA A 140 -8.47 7.16 -24.30
N GLU A 141 -9.75 7.24 -24.65
CA GLU A 141 -10.84 6.69 -23.83
C GLU A 141 -10.74 5.18 -23.66
N MET A 142 -10.48 4.47 -24.75
CA MET A 142 -10.27 3.02 -24.71
C MET A 142 -9.01 2.63 -23.94
N PHE A 143 -7.95 3.42 -24.05
CA PHE A 143 -6.71 3.19 -23.30
C PHE A 143 -6.95 3.37 -21.79
N VAL A 144 -7.55 4.48 -21.37
CA VAL A 144 -7.82 4.79 -19.96
C VAL A 144 -8.75 3.76 -19.34
N LEU A 145 -9.80 3.33 -20.03
CA LEU A 145 -10.70 2.27 -19.54
C LEU A 145 -9.95 0.94 -19.30
N LYS A 146 -9.08 0.55 -20.24
CA LYS A 146 -8.28 -0.69 -20.09
C LYS A 146 -7.25 -0.53 -18.98
N MET A 147 -6.63 0.64 -18.86
CA MET A 147 -5.67 0.97 -17.81
C MET A 147 -6.31 0.91 -16.43
N TRP A 148 -7.51 1.48 -16.28
CA TRP A 148 -8.25 1.47 -15.01
C TRP A 148 -8.67 0.06 -14.60
N ARG A 149 -9.11 -0.76 -15.57
CA ARG A 149 -9.39 -2.19 -15.32
C ARG A 149 -8.12 -2.94 -14.88
N MET A 150 -6.98 -2.62 -15.48
CA MET A 150 -5.70 -3.24 -15.12
C MET A 150 -5.22 -2.81 -13.73
N LEU A 151 -5.38 -1.53 -13.38
CA LEU A 151 -5.13 -0.97 -12.05
C LEU A 151 -5.97 -1.69 -10.98
N ILE A 152 -7.29 -1.76 -11.18
CA ILE A 152 -8.20 -2.43 -10.25
C ILE A 152 -7.82 -3.91 -10.09
N PHE A 153 -7.49 -4.58 -11.20
CA PHE A 153 -7.06 -5.97 -11.16
C PHE A 153 -5.76 -6.15 -10.38
N GLU A 154 -4.72 -5.35 -10.61
CA GLU A 154 -3.46 -5.49 -9.89
C GLU A 154 -3.60 -5.13 -8.42
N VAL A 155 -4.42 -4.13 -8.07
CA VAL A 155 -4.77 -3.84 -6.66
C VAL A 155 -5.43 -5.06 -6.02
N LYS A 156 -6.47 -5.62 -6.65
CA LYS A 156 -7.17 -6.82 -6.14
C LYS A 156 -6.27 -8.05 -6.06
N LYS A 157 -5.34 -8.20 -6.99
CA LYS A 157 -4.36 -9.29 -7.03
C LYS A 157 -3.34 -9.20 -5.90
N VAL A 158 -2.92 -7.99 -5.54
CA VAL A 158 -2.08 -7.74 -4.35
C VAL A 158 -2.86 -8.04 -3.06
N GLU A 159 -4.09 -7.56 -2.95
CA GLU A 159 -4.98 -7.80 -1.78
C GLU A 159 -5.24 -9.30 -1.55
N THR A 160 -5.45 -10.06 -2.61
CA THR A 160 -5.74 -11.50 -2.54
C THR A 160 -4.49 -12.38 -2.43
N GLY A 161 -3.28 -11.81 -2.34
CA GLY A 161 -2.03 -12.54 -2.20
C GLY A 161 -1.59 -13.34 -3.43
N HIS A 162 -2.25 -13.16 -4.58
CA HIS A 162 -1.95 -13.84 -5.84
C HIS A 162 -0.87 -13.09 -6.63
N ALA A 163 0.21 -12.69 -5.98
CA ALA A 163 1.41 -12.21 -6.68
C ALA A 163 2.00 -13.40 -7.45
N GLY A 164 1.59 -13.52 -8.72
CA GLY A 164 2.01 -14.58 -9.61
C GLY A 164 3.53 -14.70 -9.63
N ARG A 165 4.02 -15.94 -9.51
CA ARG A 165 5.41 -16.31 -9.77
C ARG A 165 5.86 -15.65 -11.06
N ALA A 166 6.72 -14.62 -10.96
CA ALA A 166 7.53 -14.21 -12.10
C ALA A 166 8.40 -15.42 -12.47
N LYS A 167 8.21 -15.95 -13.68
CA LYS A 167 9.01 -17.06 -14.19
C LYS A 167 10.47 -16.61 -14.25
N ALA A 168 11.33 -17.47 -13.69
CA ALA A 168 12.77 -17.46 -13.92
C ALA A 168 13.09 -17.66 -15.41
#